data_AF-A0A3B8WCW4-F1
#
_entry.id   AF-A0A3B8WCW4-F1
#
_cell.length_a   1.000
_cell.length_b   1.000
_cell.length_c   1.000
_cell.angle_alpha   90.00
_cell.angle_beta   90.00
_cell.angle_gamma   90.00
#
_symmetry.space_group_name_H-M   'P 1'
#
loop_
_entity.id
_entity.type
_entity.pdbx_description
1 polymer ?
#
loop_
_entity_poly.entity_id
_entity_poly.type
_entity_poly.pdbx_seq_one_letter_code
_entity_poly.pdbx_strand_id
1 'polypeptide(L)'
;VYPAEGFSGTGRLTGRIPVAVNDAGVRVDQGALEAISPGGKLIMPAERLQAMLGSSDAMELVVQALQNFHYSVLESTIDYDEEGKLALGLRLEGENPDLRGGQPVVLNINLEEDIPALLTSLQLSGRVNEAVTERVRERVQQSGQEAVP
;
A
#
# COMPACT_ATOMS: atom_id res chain seq x y z
N VAL A 1 3.04 -4.79 11.25
CA VAL A 1 3.47 -3.82 10.22
C VAL A 1 2.85 -4.21 8.88
N TYR A 2 1.70 -3.62 8.57
CA TYR A 2 1.32 -3.32 7.18
C TYR A 2 0.66 -1.93 7.12
N PRO A 3 1.40 -0.84 7.36
CA PRO A 3 0.87 0.49 7.16
C PRO A 3 1.34 1.03 5.80
N ALA A 4 0.48 1.78 5.11
CA ALA A 4 0.85 2.64 4.00
C ALA A 4 1.86 3.76 4.39
N GLU A 5 2.52 3.66 5.54
CA GLU A 5 3.58 4.58 5.97
C GLU A 5 4.70 4.59 4.94
N GLY A 6 4.90 5.73 4.28
CA GLY A 6 5.90 5.88 3.22
C GLY A 6 5.41 5.57 1.81
N PHE A 7 4.21 5.00 1.63
CA PHE A 7 3.54 5.03 0.32
C PHE A 7 2.87 6.39 0.18
N SER A 8 3.24 7.14 -0.86
CA SER A 8 2.53 8.37 -1.19
C SER A 8 2.32 8.46 -2.68
N GLY A 9 1.23 9.09 -3.09
CA GLY A 9 0.94 9.26 -4.49
C GLY A 9 0.04 10.43 -4.77
N THR A 10 0.08 10.86 -6.02
CA THR A 10 -0.77 11.92 -6.56
C THR A 10 -1.44 11.43 -7.83
N GLY A 11 -2.49 12.13 -8.25
CA GLY A 11 -3.21 11.86 -9.49
C GLY A 11 -4.71 11.95 -9.30
N ARG A 12 -5.44 11.82 -10.41
CA ARG A 12 -6.89 11.77 -10.40
C ARG A 12 -7.31 10.48 -11.08
N LEU A 13 -8.23 9.76 -10.45
CA LEU A 13 -8.77 8.54 -10.98
C LEU A 13 -10.25 8.74 -11.34
N THR A 14 -10.71 8.02 -12.35
CA THR A 14 -12.11 7.87 -12.71
C THR A 14 -12.42 6.40 -12.92
N GLY A 15 -13.68 6.02 -12.82
CA GLY A 15 -14.08 4.64 -13.05
C GLY A 15 -15.37 4.27 -12.35
N ARG A 16 -15.60 2.96 -12.22
CA ARG A 16 -16.80 2.40 -11.62
C ARG A 16 -16.43 1.23 -10.71
N ILE A 17 -16.97 1.25 -9.50
CA ILE A 17 -16.86 0.14 -8.55
C ILE A 17 -18.29 -0.26 -8.19
N PRO A 18 -18.85 -1.31 -8.83
CA PRO A 18 -20.21 -1.76 -8.54
C PRO A 18 -20.21 -2.58 -7.24
N VAL A 19 -20.55 -1.92 -6.14
CA VAL A 19 -20.62 -2.56 -4.82
C VAL A 19 -22.00 -3.19 -4.64
N ALA A 20 -22.03 -4.49 -4.35
CA ALA A 20 -23.21 -5.21 -3.91
C ALA A 20 -23.08 -5.55 -2.43
N VAL A 21 -24.19 -5.43 -1.69
CA VAL A 21 -24.26 -5.78 -0.27
C VAL A 21 -25.47 -6.67 -0.05
N ASN A 22 -25.26 -7.83 0.58
CA ASN A 22 -26.28 -8.81 0.90
C ASN A 22 -26.00 -9.44 2.29
N ASP A 23 -26.79 -10.44 2.67
CA ASP A 23 -26.63 -11.14 3.96
C ASP A 23 -25.31 -11.94 4.06
N ALA A 24 -24.71 -12.31 2.93
CA ALA A 24 -23.42 -13.01 2.86
C ALA A 24 -22.22 -12.06 2.99
N GLY A 25 -22.36 -10.79 2.58
CA GLY A 25 -21.34 -9.77 2.78
C GLY A 25 -21.34 -8.67 1.74
N VAL A 26 -20.15 -8.11 1.52
CA VAL A 26 -19.88 -7.11 0.49
C VAL A 26 -19.20 -7.80 -0.68
N ARG A 27 -19.58 -7.44 -1.90
CA ARG A 27 -19.00 -7.96 -3.14
C ARG A 27 -18.76 -6.84 -4.14
N VAL A 28 -17.68 -6.95 -4.90
CA VAL A 28 -17.42 -6.13 -6.08
C VAL A 28 -17.10 -7.07 -7.23
N ASP A 29 -17.83 -6.93 -8.33
CA ASP A 29 -17.55 -7.66 -9.57
C ASP A 29 -17.17 -6.69 -10.67
N GLN A 30 -16.05 -6.92 -11.32
CA GLN A 30 -15.62 -6.14 -12.50
C GLN A 30 -15.54 -4.63 -12.21
N GLY A 31 -15.04 -4.26 -11.05
CA GLY A 31 -14.66 -2.89 -10.76
C GLY A 31 -13.52 -2.46 -11.67
N ALA A 32 -13.53 -1.20 -12.11
CA ALA A 32 -12.50 -0.65 -12.96
C ALA A 32 -12.20 0.80 -12.60
N LEU A 33 -10.92 1.14 -12.52
CA LEU A 33 -10.42 2.51 -12.34
C LEU A 33 -9.36 2.80 -13.40
N GLU A 34 -9.29 4.05 -13.82
CA GLU A 34 -8.26 4.55 -14.71
C GLU A 34 -7.79 5.94 -14.26
N ALA A 35 -6.52 6.27 -14.52
CA ALA A 35 -6.00 7.60 -14.29
C ALA A 35 -6.42 8.58 -15.39
N ILE A 36 -6.80 9.77 -14.94
CA ILE A 36 -7.06 10.91 -15.80
C ILE A 36 -5.71 11.59 -16.10
N SER A 37 -5.50 11.98 -17.36
CA SER A 37 -4.31 12.75 -17.75
C SER A 37 -4.11 14.00 -16.87
N PRO A 38 -2.86 14.33 -16.51
CA PRO A 38 -1.60 13.77 -17.02
C PRO A 38 -1.10 12.52 -16.26
N GLY A 39 -1.94 11.88 -15.45
CA GLY A 39 -1.51 10.80 -14.55
C GLY A 39 -1.06 11.35 -13.20
N GLY A 40 0.03 10.82 -12.66
CA GLY A 40 0.48 11.20 -11.32
C GLY A 40 1.81 10.59 -10.91
N LYS A 41 2.06 10.55 -9.61
CA LYS A 41 3.30 10.04 -9.03
C LYS A 41 3.00 8.99 -7.98
N LEU A 42 3.87 8.01 -7.86
CA LEU A 42 3.88 7.00 -6.79
C LEU A 42 5.28 6.98 -6.19
N ILE A 43 5.36 7.19 -4.87
CA ILE A 43 6.58 7.12 -4.09
C ILE A 43 6.45 5.93 -3.14
N MET A 44 7.43 5.04 -3.20
CA MET A 44 7.41 3.78 -2.45
C MET A 44 8.78 3.46 -1.86
N PRO A 45 8.89 3.06 -0.59
CA PRO A 45 10.16 2.65 0.00
C PRO A 45 10.70 1.37 -0.64
N ALA A 46 12.02 1.30 -0.86
CA ALA A 46 12.66 0.16 -1.49
C ALA A 46 12.45 -1.15 -0.70
N GLU A 47 12.52 -1.08 0.62
CA GLU A 47 12.37 -2.22 1.53
C GLU A 47 10.98 -2.84 1.40
N ARG A 48 9.96 -2.00 1.17
CA ARG A 48 8.57 -2.44 0.97
C ARG A 48 8.40 -3.12 -0.38
N LEU A 49 8.94 -2.53 -1.44
CA LEU A 49 8.89 -3.12 -2.78
C LEU A 49 9.59 -4.47 -2.81
N GLN A 50 10.72 -4.62 -2.11
CA GLN A 50 11.41 -5.90 -1.98
C GLN A 50 10.60 -6.94 -1.19
N ALA A 51 9.89 -6.53 -0.14
CA ALA A 51 9.01 -7.43 0.60
C ALA A 51 7.81 -7.91 -0.22
N MET A 52 7.29 -7.06 -1.12
CA MET A 52 6.14 -7.39 -1.98
C MET A 52 6.53 -8.19 -3.23
N LEU A 53 7.61 -7.81 -3.90
CA LEU A 53 8.04 -8.39 -5.17
C LEU A 53 9.07 -9.52 -5.01
N GLY A 54 9.57 -9.72 -3.80
CA GLY A 54 10.68 -10.62 -3.50
C GLY A 54 12.05 -10.01 -3.78
N SER A 55 13.08 -10.63 -3.21
CA SER A 55 14.48 -10.24 -3.38
C SER A 55 15.17 -11.11 -4.43
N SER A 56 15.47 -10.52 -5.59
CA SER A 56 16.37 -11.10 -6.60
C SER A 56 17.06 -9.98 -7.37
N ASP A 57 18.24 -10.26 -7.95
CA ASP A 57 19.00 -9.27 -8.74
C ASP A 57 18.18 -8.72 -9.92
N ALA A 58 17.31 -9.56 -10.50
CA ALA A 58 16.39 -9.14 -11.55
C ALA A 58 15.33 -8.14 -11.05
N MET A 59 14.93 -8.24 -9.78
CA MET A 59 13.92 -7.39 -9.16
C MET A 59 14.49 -6.05 -8.68
N GLU A 60 15.80 -5.92 -8.52
CA GLU A 60 16.43 -4.68 -8.06
C GLU A 60 16.14 -3.50 -9.00
N LEU A 61 16.18 -3.74 -10.32
CA LEU A 61 15.85 -2.72 -11.32
C LEU A 61 14.37 -2.31 -11.25
N VAL A 62 13.46 -3.27 -10.99
CA VAL A 62 12.03 -2.99 -10.83
C VAL A 62 11.77 -2.19 -9.56
N VAL A 63 12.42 -2.56 -8.45
CA VAL A 63 12.36 -1.81 -7.19
C VAL A 63 12.86 -0.39 -7.39
N GLN A 64 13.98 -0.18 -8.09
CA GLN A 64 14.48 1.15 -8.40
C GLN A 64 13.52 1.94 -9.29
N ALA A 65 12.94 1.33 -10.33
CA ALA A 65 11.95 1.97 -11.18
C ALA A 65 10.70 2.43 -10.39
N LEU A 66 10.31 1.73 -9.34
CA LEU A 66 9.07 2.01 -8.62
C LEU A 66 9.20 3.00 -7.46
N GLN A 67 10.41 3.30 -7.00
CA GLN A 67 10.63 4.19 -5.84
C GLN A 67 10.12 5.62 -6.05
N ASN A 68 10.24 6.16 -7.28
CA ASN A 68 9.77 7.49 -7.66
C ASN A 68 9.12 7.43 -9.04
N PHE A 69 8.02 6.70 -9.13
CA PHE A 69 7.39 6.37 -10.40
C PHE A 69 6.41 7.47 -10.84
N HIS A 70 6.70 8.10 -11.97
CA HIS A 70 5.81 9.05 -12.63
C HIS A 70 4.98 8.31 -13.68
N TYR A 71 3.73 8.03 -13.37
CA TYR A 71 2.84 7.30 -14.28
C TYR A 71 2.04 8.27 -15.16
N SER A 72 1.93 7.94 -16.44
CA SER A 72 1.02 8.59 -17.39
C SER A 72 -0.25 7.77 -17.59
N VAL A 73 -0.15 6.45 -17.41
CA VAL A 73 -1.27 5.50 -17.47
C VAL A 73 -1.32 4.71 -16.18
N LEU A 74 -2.51 4.62 -15.60
CA LEU A 74 -2.85 3.69 -14.54
C LEU A 74 -4.22 3.12 -14.89
N GLU A 75 -4.30 1.81 -15.01
CA GLU A 75 -5.54 1.08 -15.18
C GLU A 75 -5.61 0.03 -14.08
N SER A 76 -6.77 -0.13 -13.45
CA SER A 76 -6.94 -1.11 -12.39
C SER A 76 -8.28 -1.83 -12.51
N THR A 77 -8.25 -3.15 -12.35
CA THR A 77 -9.44 -4.00 -12.20
C THR A 77 -9.56 -4.45 -10.76
N ILE A 78 -10.78 -4.47 -10.25
CA ILE A 78 -11.09 -4.75 -8.84
C ILE A 78 -12.18 -5.80 -8.78
N ASP A 79 -11.87 -6.94 -8.18
CA ASP A 79 -12.83 -7.96 -7.79
C ASP A 79 -12.68 -8.23 -6.30
N TYR A 80 -13.79 -8.28 -5.58
CA TYR A 80 -13.82 -8.53 -4.14
C TYR A 80 -14.94 -9.49 -3.82
N ASP A 81 -14.62 -10.59 -3.15
CA ASP A 81 -15.59 -11.63 -2.81
C ASP A 81 -16.16 -11.48 -1.39
N GLU A 82 -17.18 -12.28 -1.12
CA GLU A 82 -17.89 -12.29 0.17
C GLU A 82 -17.03 -12.89 1.30
N GLU A 83 -15.97 -13.63 0.97
CA GLU A 83 -14.99 -14.16 1.94
C GLU A 83 -13.97 -13.09 2.38
N GLY A 84 -13.95 -11.96 1.67
CA GLY A 84 -13.07 -10.83 1.95
C GLY A 84 -11.75 -10.85 1.18
N LYS A 85 -11.64 -11.67 0.14
CA LYS A 85 -10.50 -11.65 -0.78
C LYS A 85 -10.68 -10.55 -1.81
N LEU A 86 -9.66 -9.69 -1.90
CA LEU A 86 -9.52 -8.70 -2.95
C LEU A 86 -8.56 -9.24 -4.01
N ALA A 87 -8.98 -9.24 -5.27
CA ALA A 87 -8.11 -9.38 -6.42
C ALA A 87 -8.02 -8.04 -7.16
N LEU A 88 -6.81 -7.50 -7.24
CA LEU A 88 -6.51 -6.22 -7.88
C LEU A 88 -5.57 -6.45 -9.05
N GLY A 89 -6.07 -6.23 -10.27
CA GLY A 89 -5.24 -6.07 -11.45
C GLY A 89 -4.79 -4.62 -11.57
N LEU A 90 -3.53 -4.39 -11.90
CA LEU A 90 -2.98 -3.06 -12.06
C LEU A 90 -2.02 -3.03 -13.25
N ARG A 91 -2.25 -2.11 -14.19
CA ARG A 91 -1.34 -1.77 -15.27
C ARG A 91 -0.87 -0.33 -15.09
N LEU A 92 0.44 -0.16 -15.03
CA LEU A 92 1.10 1.13 -14.88
C LEU A 92 2.02 1.36 -16.08
N GLU A 93 1.95 2.53 -16.67
CA GLU A 93 2.93 2.99 -17.67
C GLU A 93 3.46 4.35 -17.26
N GLY A 94 4.78 4.51 -17.36
CA GLY A 94 5.44 5.70 -16.86
C GLY A 94 6.94 5.57 -16.87
N GLU A 95 7.59 6.36 -16.05
CA GLU A 95 9.05 6.41 -15.95
C GLU A 95 9.47 6.76 -14.52
N ASN A 96 10.71 6.43 -14.18
CA ASN A 96 11.37 7.01 -13.01
C ASN A 96 12.48 7.94 -13.49
N PRO A 97 12.38 9.26 -13.26
CA PRO A 97 13.41 10.23 -13.65
C PRO A 97 14.80 9.92 -13.06
N ASP A 98 14.84 9.29 -11.89
CA ASP A 98 16.08 8.94 -11.18
C ASP A 98 16.75 7.68 -11.77
N LEU A 99 16.03 6.92 -12.61
CA LEU A 99 16.53 5.69 -13.22
C LEU A 99 17.03 5.94 -14.65
N ARG A 100 18.37 5.88 -14.84
CA ARG A 100 19.06 5.83 -16.14
C ARG A 100 18.50 6.80 -17.22
N GLY A 101 18.08 8.00 -16.80
CA GLY A 101 17.58 9.04 -17.71
C GLY A 101 16.08 8.96 -18.06
N GLY A 102 15.24 8.33 -17.23
CA GLY A 102 13.78 8.31 -17.43
C GLY A 102 13.30 7.27 -18.43
N GLN A 103 13.90 6.07 -18.44
CA GLN A 103 13.46 5.03 -19.37
C GLN A 103 11.98 4.67 -19.12
N PRO A 104 11.15 4.57 -20.19
CA PRO A 104 9.77 4.12 -20.05
C PRO A 104 9.69 2.70 -19.50
N VAL A 105 8.80 2.49 -18.54
CA VAL A 105 8.52 1.21 -17.88
C VAL A 105 7.01 0.95 -17.94
N VAL A 106 6.68 -0.28 -18.33
CA VAL A 106 5.31 -0.82 -18.28
C VAL A 106 5.30 -1.95 -17.28
N LEU A 107 4.41 -1.87 -16.30
CA LEU A 107 4.28 -2.83 -15.23
C LEU A 107 2.86 -3.36 -15.15
N ASN A 108 2.73 -4.68 -15.08
CA ASN A 108 1.48 -5.39 -14.85
C ASN A 108 1.60 -6.15 -13.52
N ILE A 109 0.80 -5.76 -12.53
CA ILE A 109 0.77 -6.36 -11.20
C ILE A 109 -0.60 -6.99 -11.01
N ASN A 110 -0.62 -8.21 -10.48
CA ASN A 110 -1.81 -8.80 -9.88
C ASN A 110 -1.54 -8.94 -8.39
N LEU A 111 -2.42 -8.37 -7.58
CA LEU A 111 -2.34 -8.44 -6.12
C LEU A 111 -3.57 -9.15 -5.60
N GLU A 112 -3.36 -10.11 -4.71
CA GLU A 112 -4.41 -10.77 -3.95
C GLU A 112 -4.21 -10.44 -2.46
N GLU A 113 -5.28 -10.02 -1.78
CA GLU A 113 -5.22 -9.60 -0.40
C GLU A 113 -6.41 -10.12 0.42
N ASP A 114 -6.18 -10.42 1.70
CA ASP A 114 -7.23 -10.73 2.66
C ASP A 114 -7.55 -9.46 3.47
N ILE A 115 -8.59 -8.74 3.05
CA ILE A 115 -8.91 -7.43 3.62
C ILE A 115 -9.29 -7.54 5.11
N PRO A 116 -10.12 -8.50 5.56
CA PRO A 116 -10.39 -8.68 6.98
C PRO A 116 -9.13 -8.95 7.82
N ALA A 117 -8.22 -9.81 7.34
CA ALA A 117 -6.97 -10.08 8.05
C ALA A 117 -6.06 -8.84 8.10
N LEU A 118 -5.98 -8.09 6.99
CA LEU A 118 -5.23 -6.84 6.92
C LEU A 118 -5.76 -5.82 7.93
N LEU A 119 -7.08 -5.56 7.94
CA LEU A 119 -7.72 -4.64 8.87
C LEU A 119 -7.52 -5.09 10.33
N THR A 120 -7.61 -6.40 10.60
CA THR A 120 -7.32 -6.96 11.93
C THR A 120 -5.88 -6.66 12.36
N SER A 121 -4.91 -6.84 11.46
CA SER A 121 -3.50 -6.54 11.73
C SER A 121 -3.24 -5.05 12.01
N LEU A 122 -3.98 -4.15 11.35
CA LEU A 122 -3.93 -2.70 11.57
C LEU A 122 -4.43 -2.33 12.96
N GLN A 123 -5.57 -2.89 13.38
CA GLN A 123 -6.13 -2.66 14.71
C GLN A 123 -5.19 -3.14 15.83
N LEU A 124 -4.59 -4.32 15.66
CA LEU A 124 -3.62 -4.86 16.63
C LEU A 124 -2.37 -4.00 16.72
N SER A 125 -1.85 -3.51 15.60
CA SER A 125 -0.66 -2.64 15.57
C SER A 125 -0.91 -1.32 16.31
N GLY A 126 -2.09 -0.72 16.16
CA GLY A 126 -2.49 0.49 16.90
C GLY A 126 -2.56 0.26 18.41
N ARG A 127 -3.18 -0.84 18.84
CA ARG A 127 -3.32 -1.20 20.26
C ARG A 127 -1.99 -1.54 20.93
N VAL A 128 -1.05 -2.16 20.21
CA VAL A 128 0.30 -2.43 20.73
C VAL A 128 1.07 -1.13 20.93
N ASN A 129 0.93 -0.15 20.04
CA ASN A 129 1.60 1.14 20.17
C ASN A 129 1.14 1.90 21.43
N GLU A 130 -0.16 1.85 21.75
CA GLU A 130 -0.72 2.42 22.98
C GLU A 130 -0.22 1.69 24.24
N ALA A 131 -0.24 0.35 24.23
CA ALA A 131 0.17 -0.46 25.37
C ALA A 131 1.68 -0.35 25.71
N VAL A 132 2.52 -0.05 24.72
CA VAL A 132 3.94 0.24 24.92
C VAL A 132 4.14 1.66 25.45
N THR A 133 3.44 2.64 24.87
CA THR A 133 3.50 4.04 25.32
C THR A 133 3.11 4.19 26.79
N GLU A 134 2.07 3.50 27.22
CA GLU A 134 1.61 3.56 28.61
C GLU A 134 2.64 2.95 29.57
N ARG A 135 3.20 1.78 29.24
CA ARG A 135 4.24 1.12 30.05
C ARG A 135 5.53 1.92 30.15
N VAL A 136 5.90 2.65 29.10
CA VAL A 136 7.08 3.54 29.12
C VAL A 136 6.81 4.76 30.01
N ARG A 137 5.61 5.35 29.94
CA ARG A 137 5.21 6.47 30.81
C ARG A 137 5.17 6.09 32.28
N GLU A 138 4.62 4.93 32.62
CA GLU A 138 4.58 4.41 33.99
C GLU A 138 6.00 4.22 34.56
N ARG A 139 6.94 3.66 33.78
CA ARG A 139 8.33 3.48 34.23
C ARG A 139 9.08 4.80 34.41
N VAL A 140 8.91 5.76 33.50
CA VAL A 140 9.58 7.07 33.60
C VAL A 140 9.09 7.85 34.82
N GLN A 141 7.80 7.75 35.16
CA GLN A 141 7.23 8.38 36.36
C GLN A 141 7.71 7.71 37.66
N GLN A 142 7.88 6.38 37.68
CA GLN A 142 8.41 5.66 38.83
C GLN A 142 9.90 5.97 39.08
N SER A 143 10.72 6.06 38.03
CA SER A 143 12.14 6.46 38.16
C SER A 143 12.36 7.93 38.56
N GLY A 144 11.35 8.78 38.43
CA GLY A 144 11.41 10.20 38.85
C GLY A 144 11.13 10.44 40.33
N GLN A 145 10.60 9.46 41.07
CA GLN A 145 10.28 9.58 42.50
C GLN A 145 11.38 9.09 43.45
N GLU A 146 12.41 8.38 42.97
CA GLU A 146 13.54 7.91 43.79
C GLU A 146 14.72 8.90 43.86
N ALA A 147 14.64 10.06 43.19
CA ALA A 147 15.72 11.05 43.13
C ALA A 147 15.34 12.40 43.73
N VAL A 148 14.81 12.43 44.96
CA VAL A 148 14.80 13.65 45.77
C VAL A 148 15.17 13.29 47.22
N PRO A 149 16.42 13.51 47.66
CA PRO A 149 16.81 13.42 49.07
C PRO A 149 16.27 14.59 49.91
#